data_AF-A0A6I9PJA7-F1
#
_entry.id   AF-A0A6I9PJA7-F1
#
_cell.length_a   1.000
_cell.length_b   1.000
_cell.length_c   1.000
_cell.angle_alpha   90.00
_cell.angle_beta   90.00
_cell.angle_gamma   90.00
#
_symmetry.space_group_name_H-M   'P 1'
#
loop_
_entity.id
_entity.type
_entity.pdbx_description
1 polymer ?
#
loop_
_entity_poly.entity_id
_entity_poly.type
_entity_poly.pdbx_seq_one_letter_code
_entity_poly.pdbx_strand_id
1 'polypeptide(L)'
;MNEERQRRSDYCSRLISEPGVFLDSFSYQDTSLTSDTVSVDSSDSMETSFSACSPDNISSASMSNMAKLEEMERLLREAQAEKHRLLEHREREMEMRRHALEEERRRREELEKRLQEETSRRQKLVEREVKLREKQRSQSRLLTRYLPMRKDDFDLHGHIEAAGHNPDTCFHLAITDKTCRGFLVKMGGKIKTWKKRWFVFDQNRRTLTYYSGELPSCWGFPCSVS
;
A
#
# COMPACT_ATOMS: atom_id res chain seq x y z
N MET A 1 -28.51 -10.17 36.18
CA MET A 1 -27.32 -10.79 36.79
C MET A 1 -26.58 -11.47 35.65
N ASN A 2 -25.56 -10.85 35.04
CA ASN A 2 -24.24 -10.59 35.62
C ASN A 2 -23.67 -11.84 36.28
N GLU A 3 -23.33 -12.82 35.44
CA GLU A 3 -22.09 -13.60 35.61
C GLU A 3 -21.45 -13.61 34.21
N GLU A 4 -20.54 -12.66 34.03
CA GLU A 4 -19.14 -13.01 33.76
C GLU A 4 -18.93 -13.38 32.29
N ARG A 5 -18.64 -12.45 31.39
CA ARG A 5 -17.55 -11.45 31.51
C ARG A 5 -16.20 -12.01 32.00
N GLN A 6 -16.09 -13.34 32.09
CA GLN A 6 -14.90 -14.12 32.44
C GLN A 6 -14.67 -15.25 31.41
N ARG A 7 -14.87 -14.98 30.11
CA ARG A 7 -14.33 -15.84 29.03
C ARG A 7 -13.71 -15.06 27.87
N ARG A 8 -13.56 -13.75 28.04
CA ARG A 8 -12.82 -12.87 27.14
C ARG A 8 -11.35 -12.68 27.57
N SER A 9 -10.82 -13.57 28.43
CA SER A 9 -9.53 -13.35 29.10
C SER A 9 -8.60 -14.57 29.22
N ASP A 10 -8.78 -15.64 28.44
CA ASP A 10 -7.88 -16.81 28.51
C ASP A 10 -7.13 -17.14 27.21
N TYR A 11 -7.10 -16.20 26.25
CA TYR A 11 -6.43 -16.42 24.95
C TYR A 11 -5.05 -15.75 24.81
N CYS A 12 -4.40 -15.45 25.93
CA CYS A 12 -3.02 -14.99 25.91
C CYS A 12 -2.31 -15.43 27.18
N SER A 13 -1.55 -16.55 27.12
CA SER A 13 -0.22 -16.73 27.74
C SER A 13 0.16 -18.21 27.97
N ARG A 14 1.37 -18.57 27.48
CA ARG A 14 2.25 -19.71 27.88
C ARG A 14 1.85 -21.08 27.30
N LEU A 15 2.70 -21.86 26.61
CA LEU A 15 4.15 -22.11 26.68
C LEU A 15 4.65 -22.42 25.24
N ILE A 16 5.71 -21.78 24.71
CA ILE A 16 7.11 -22.26 24.67
C ILE A 16 7.25 -23.79 24.55
N SER A 17 7.37 -24.30 23.31
CA SER A 17 8.47 -25.17 22.83
C SER A 17 8.23 -25.64 21.39
N GLU A 18 9.25 -25.50 20.55
CA GLU A 18 9.52 -26.18 19.25
C GLU A 18 8.55 -26.01 18.06
N PRO A 19 8.97 -25.34 16.96
CA PRO A 19 8.34 -25.47 15.65
C PRO A 19 9.22 -26.29 14.68
N GLY A 20 8.72 -27.45 14.27
CA GLY A 20 9.21 -28.18 13.11
C GLY A 20 8.52 -27.73 11.82
N VAL A 21 9.27 -27.79 10.71
CA VAL A 21 8.93 -27.57 9.29
C VAL A 21 8.52 -26.14 8.87
N PHE A 22 9.47 -25.26 8.54
CA PHE A 22 10.26 -25.12 7.30
C PHE A 22 9.52 -24.38 6.17
N LEU A 23 9.63 -23.05 6.18
CA LEU A 23 9.68 -22.23 4.96
C LEU A 23 10.30 -20.88 5.32
N ASP A 24 11.60 -20.75 5.07
CA ASP A 24 12.35 -19.53 5.39
C ASP A 24 12.43 -18.58 4.20
N SER A 25 12.28 -17.30 4.51
CA SER A 25 12.34 -16.15 3.64
C SER A 25 13.66 -15.45 3.94
N PHE A 26 14.69 -15.66 3.12
CA PHE A 26 15.97 -14.97 3.29
C PHE A 26 16.12 -13.73 2.41
N SER A 27 16.50 -12.65 3.07
CA SER A 27 16.98 -11.37 2.56
C SER A 27 18.39 -11.45 1.95
N TYR A 28 18.62 -10.60 0.95
CA TYR A 28 19.88 -10.15 0.35
C TYR A 28 21.17 -10.36 1.16
N GLN A 29 22.19 -10.98 0.55
CA GLN A 29 23.48 -10.33 0.26
C GLN A 29 24.33 -11.18 -0.71
N ASP A 30 24.75 -10.52 -1.80
CA ASP A 30 26.03 -10.65 -2.48
C ASP A 30 26.80 -11.99 -2.36
N THR A 31 26.64 -12.85 -3.37
CA THR A 31 27.64 -13.85 -3.72
C THR A 31 27.95 -13.71 -5.20
N SER A 32 28.79 -12.72 -5.47
CA SER A 32 29.86 -12.88 -6.46
C SER A 32 30.44 -14.31 -6.41
N LEU A 33 30.75 -14.82 -7.62
CA LEU A 33 31.68 -15.93 -7.84
C LEU A 33 31.17 -17.37 -7.54
N THR A 34 30.23 -17.86 -8.35
CA THR A 34 30.05 -19.32 -8.54
C THR A 34 29.97 -19.65 -10.03
N SER A 35 31.13 -19.69 -10.66
CA SER A 35 31.40 -20.63 -11.72
C SER A 35 32.83 -21.07 -11.50
N ASP A 36 32.95 -22.08 -10.63
CA ASP A 36 34.09 -22.96 -10.56
C ASP A 36 34.31 -23.58 -11.94
N THR A 37 35.17 -22.94 -12.73
CA THR A 37 36.03 -23.68 -13.65
C THR A 37 37.38 -23.71 -12.97
N VAL A 38 37.67 -24.84 -12.33
CA VAL A 38 38.98 -25.16 -11.78
C VAL A 38 40.07 -24.87 -12.82
N SER A 39 40.76 -23.75 -12.66
CA SER A 39 41.95 -23.43 -13.44
C SER A 39 43.07 -24.32 -12.94
N VAL A 40 43.30 -25.42 -13.64
CA VAL A 40 44.49 -26.23 -13.45
C VAL A 40 45.70 -25.41 -13.90
N ASP A 41 46.43 -24.85 -12.93
CA ASP A 41 47.81 -24.46 -13.14
C ASP A 41 48.59 -25.75 -13.46
N SER A 42 48.83 -26.00 -14.75
CA SER A 42 49.78 -27.03 -15.16
C SER A 42 51.18 -26.43 -15.11
N SER A 43 51.77 -26.50 -13.93
CA SER A 43 53.21 -26.46 -13.76
C SER A 43 53.75 -27.90 -13.84
N ASP A 44 54.25 -28.30 -15.01
CA ASP A 44 55.20 -29.42 -15.20
C ASP A 44 55.90 -29.20 -16.56
N SER A 45 57.07 -28.56 -16.57
CA SER A 45 58.40 -29.19 -16.63
C SER A 45 58.52 -30.30 -17.68
N MET A 46 59.28 -30.04 -18.74
CA MET A 46 60.47 -30.82 -19.07
C MET A 46 61.44 -29.91 -19.83
N GLU A 47 62.72 -29.99 -19.49
CA GLU A 47 63.86 -29.40 -20.20
C GLU A 47 63.62 -29.29 -21.71
N THR A 48 63.59 -28.05 -22.22
CA THR A 48 64.02 -27.80 -23.60
C THR A 48 65.50 -28.12 -23.62
N SER A 49 65.83 -29.37 -23.94
CA SER A 49 67.18 -29.85 -24.18
C SER A 49 67.89 -28.88 -25.12
N PHE A 50 68.74 -28.03 -24.55
CA PHE A 50 69.70 -27.22 -25.28
C PHE A 50 70.70 -28.22 -25.87
N SER A 51 70.45 -28.66 -27.11
CA SER A 51 71.43 -29.44 -27.84
C SER A 51 72.69 -28.60 -27.93
N ALA A 52 73.75 -29.05 -27.26
CA ALA A 52 75.09 -28.50 -27.39
C ALA A 52 75.48 -28.55 -28.87
N CYS A 53 75.40 -27.42 -29.55
CA CYS A 53 75.94 -27.27 -30.88
C CYS A 53 77.47 -27.37 -30.77
N SER A 54 78.04 -28.49 -31.21
CA SER A 54 79.45 -28.54 -31.58
C SER A 54 79.72 -27.44 -32.62
N PRO A 55 80.75 -26.60 -32.44
CA PRO A 55 80.93 -25.39 -33.23
C PRO A 55 81.62 -25.64 -34.57
N ASP A 56 81.23 -26.65 -35.36
CA ASP A 56 81.94 -26.95 -36.63
C ASP A 56 81.05 -27.42 -37.80
N ASN A 57 79.79 -26.97 -37.90
CA ASN A 57 78.99 -27.14 -39.13
C ASN A 57 78.11 -25.92 -39.45
N ILE A 58 78.77 -24.77 -39.65
CA ILE A 58 78.12 -23.47 -39.85
C ILE A 58 77.97 -23.18 -41.36
N SER A 59 77.17 -23.95 -42.11
CA SER A 59 76.80 -23.52 -43.49
C SER A 59 75.49 -24.06 -44.07
N SER A 60 75.05 -25.29 -43.76
CA SER A 60 73.81 -25.83 -44.38
C SER A 60 72.59 -25.87 -43.44
N ALA A 61 72.79 -25.93 -42.12
CA ALA A 61 71.68 -25.92 -41.14
C ALA A 61 71.09 -24.52 -40.90
N SER A 62 71.89 -23.45 -41.09
CA SER A 62 71.46 -22.07 -40.84
C SER A 62 70.34 -21.62 -41.78
N MET A 63 70.41 -21.99 -43.07
CA MET A 63 69.38 -21.70 -44.07
C MET A 63 68.03 -22.33 -43.70
N SER A 64 68.02 -23.58 -43.23
CA SER A 64 66.78 -24.26 -42.83
C SER A 64 66.18 -23.70 -41.54
N ASN A 65 67.03 -23.28 -40.60
CA ASN A 65 66.60 -22.64 -39.36
C ASN A 65 66.07 -21.23 -39.61
N MET A 66 66.66 -20.50 -40.56
CA MET A 66 66.20 -19.18 -40.99
C MET A 66 64.82 -19.27 -41.67
N ALA A 67 64.61 -20.26 -42.55
CA ALA A 67 63.30 -20.50 -43.17
C ALA A 67 62.20 -20.86 -42.13
N LYS A 68 62.54 -21.67 -41.11
CA LYS A 68 61.61 -21.99 -40.01
C LYS A 68 61.28 -20.77 -39.14
N LEU A 69 62.26 -19.90 -38.90
CA LEU A 69 62.05 -18.66 -38.15
C LEU A 69 61.11 -17.71 -38.91
N GLU A 70 61.31 -17.55 -40.22
CA GLU A 70 60.43 -16.75 -41.09
C GLU A 70 59.01 -17.32 -41.17
N GLU A 71 58.87 -18.65 -41.21
CA GLU A 71 57.57 -19.31 -41.15
C GLU A 71 56.86 -19.09 -39.81
N MET A 72 57.57 -19.20 -38.69
CA MET A 72 57.02 -18.92 -37.37
C MET A 72 56.61 -17.45 -37.24
N GLU A 73 57.39 -16.52 -37.77
CA GLU A 73 57.06 -15.10 -37.79
C GLU A 73 55.81 -14.82 -38.63
N ARG A 74 55.67 -15.47 -39.79
CA ARG A 74 54.46 -15.41 -40.61
C ARG A 74 53.24 -15.92 -39.84
N LEU A 75 53.35 -17.09 -39.21
CA LEU A 75 52.27 -17.67 -38.39
C LEU A 75 51.89 -16.77 -37.21
N LEU A 76 52.86 -16.12 -36.56
CA LEU A 76 52.58 -15.18 -35.46
C LEU A 76 51.79 -13.96 -35.96
N ARG A 77 52.19 -13.39 -37.11
CA ARG A 77 51.48 -12.26 -37.72
C ARG A 77 50.06 -12.65 -38.15
N GLU A 78 49.88 -13.83 -38.74
CA GLU A 78 48.56 -14.35 -39.12
C GLU A 78 47.67 -14.60 -37.89
N ALA A 79 48.20 -15.21 -36.83
CA ALA A 79 47.47 -15.42 -35.58
C ALA A 79 47.09 -14.10 -34.90
N GLN A 80 47.97 -13.10 -34.93
CA GLN A 80 47.67 -11.75 -34.44
C GLN A 80 46.56 -11.10 -35.27
N ALA A 81 46.62 -11.17 -36.60
CA ALA A 81 45.58 -10.62 -37.47
C ALA A 81 44.22 -11.30 -37.24
N GLU A 82 44.20 -12.63 -37.11
CA GLU A 82 42.97 -13.39 -36.85
C GLU A 82 42.40 -13.08 -35.46
N LYS A 83 43.25 -12.97 -34.43
CA LYS A 83 42.83 -12.51 -33.09
C LYS A 83 42.15 -11.14 -33.15
N HIS A 84 42.71 -10.18 -33.91
CA HIS A 84 42.09 -8.86 -34.06
C HIS A 84 40.72 -8.97 -34.77
N ARG A 85 40.61 -9.74 -35.86
CA ARG A 85 39.32 -9.97 -36.55
C ARG A 85 38.25 -10.58 -35.63
N LEU A 86 38.63 -11.57 -34.82
CA LEU A 86 37.72 -12.21 -33.88
C LEU A 86 37.26 -11.25 -32.78
N LEU A 87 38.16 -10.40 -32.27
CA LEU A 87 37.81 -9.38 -31.28
C LEU A 87 36.83 -8.36 -31.85
N GLU A 88 37.08 -7.84 -33.05
CA GLU A 88 36.16 -6.90 -33.70
C GLU A 88 34.79 -7.54 -33.99
N HIS A 89 34.75 -8.81 -34.43
CA HIS A 89 33.49 -9.52 -34.65
C HIS A 89 32.72 -9.68 -33.33
N ARG A 90 33.41 -10.08 -32.25
CA ARG A 90 32.82 -10.21 -30.91
C ARG A 90 32.31 -8.86 -30.38
N GLU A 91 33.04 -7.78 -30.64
CA GLU A 91 32.63 -6.42 -30.27
C GLU A 91 31.34 -6.01 -30.99
N ARG A 92 31.26 -6.21 -32.32
CA ARG A 92 30.05 -5.93 -33.10
C ARG A 92 28.84 -6.73 -32.60
N GLU A 93 29.03 -8.01 -32.29
CA GLU A 93 28.00 -8.87 -31.70
C GLU A 93 27.53 -8.36 -30.32
N MET A 94 28.46 -7.97 -29.45
CA MET A 94 28.12 -7.40 -28.15
C MET A 94 27.39 -6.06 -28.29
N GLU A 95 27.79 -5.22 -29.24
CA GLU A 95 27.17 -3.94 -29.51
C GLU A 95 25.74 -4.10 -30.04
N MET A 96 25.51 -5.05 -30.94
CA MET A 96 24.15 -5.38 -31.40
C MET A 96 23.26 -5.87 -30.24
N ARG A 97 23.80 -6.73 -29.36
CA ARG A 97 23.06 -7.22 -28.18
C ARG A 97 22.76 -6.08 -27.21
N ARG A 98 23.71 -5.17 -26.98
CA ARG A 98 23.54 -3.98 -26.14
C ARG A 98 22.43 -3.08 -26.70
N HIS A 99 22.48 -2.77 -27.99
CA HIS A 99 21.46 -1.96 -28.66
C HIS A 99 20.07 -2.61 -28.59
N ALA A 100 19.97 -3.93 -28.78
CA ALA A 100 18.70 -4.65 -28.66
C ALA A 100 18.12 -4.58 -27.24
N LEU A 101 18.95 -4.70 -26.20
CA LEU A 101 18.54 -4.56 -24.81
C LEU A 101 18.10 -3.13 -24.47
N GLU A 102 18.79 -2.12 -25.00
CA GLU A 102 18.44 -0.71 -24.81
C GLU A 102 17.10 -0.36 -25.47
N GLU A 103 16.85 -0.86 -26.68
CA GLU A 103 15.56 -0.70 -27.37
C GLU A 103 14.41 -1.36 -26.60
N GLU A 104 14.64 -2.57 -26.08
CA GLU A 104 13.64 -3.26 -25.25
C GLU A 104 13.39 -2.51 -23.93
N ARG A 105 14.43 -1.97 -23.29
CA ARG A 105 14.29 -1.14 -22.09
C ARG A 105 13.47 0.12 -22.39
N ARG A 106 13.76 0.82 -23.50
CA ARG A 106 13.01 2.01 -23.93
C ARG A 106 11.54 1.70 -24.16
N ARG A 107 11.22 0.56 -24.82
CA ARG A 107 9.84 0.12 -25.03
C ARG A 107 9.09 -0.11 -23.72
N ARG A 108 9.77 -0.70 -22.72
CA ARG A 108 9.18 -0.92 -21.38
C ARG A 108 8.93 0.40 -20.66
N GLU A 109 9.90 1.31 -20.69
CA GLU A 109 9.76 2.65 -20.10
C GLU A 109 8.58 3.44 -20.73
N GLU A 110 8.39 3.36 -22.05
CA GLU A 110 7.26 3.99 -22.73
C GLU A 110 5.91 3.39 -22.31
N LEU A 111 5.82 2.06 -22.19
CA LEU A 111 4.61 1.38 -21.73
C LEU A 111 4.28 1.71 -20.26
N GLU A 112 5.29 1.73 -19.40
CA GLU A 112 5.14 2.09 -17.99
C GLU A 112 4.66 3.54 -17.85
N LYS A 113 5.23 4.46 -18.63
CA LYS A 113 4.78 5.85 -18.66
C LYS A 113 3.31 5.97 -19.08
N ARG A 114 2.90 5.27 -20.14
CA ARG A 114 1.49 5.27 -20.59
C ARG A 114 0.55 4.69 -19.53
N LEU A 115 0.96 3.61 -18.86
CA LEU A 115 0.20 3.01 -17.78
C LEU A 115 0.05 3.96 -16.60
N GLN A 116 1.12 4.66 -16.24
CA GLN A 116 1.13 5.64 -15.15
C GLN A 116 0.22 6.84 -15.46
N GLU A 117 0.25 7.33 -16.69
CA GLU A 117 -0.63 8.42 -17.15
C GLU A 117 -2.11 8.01 -17.11
N GLU A 118 -2.46 6.82 -17.59
CA GLU A 118 -3.83 6.30 -17.55
C GLU A 118 -4.30 6.06 -16.11
N THR A 119 -3.43 5.52 -15.24
CA THR A 119 -3.73 5.34 -13.81
C THR A 119 -3.97 6.69 -13.13
N SER A 120 -3.13 7.68 -13.40
CA SER A 120 -3.28 9.05 -12.89
C SER A 120 -4.59 9.70 -13.38
N ARG A 121 -4.97 9.44 -14.64
CA ARG A 121 -6.22 9.91 -15.22
C ARG A 121 -7.43 9.29 -14.51
N ARG A 122 -7.41 7.98 -14.27
CA ARG A 122 -8.45 7.28 -13.51
C ARG A 122 -8.54 7.79 -12.07
N GLN A 123 -7.40 8.01 -11.42
CA GLN A 123 -7.36 8.56 -10.06
C GLN A 123 -8.01 9.95 -9.99
N LYS A 124 -7.74 10.83 -10.97
CA LYS A 124 -8.37 12.16 -11.06
C LYS A 124 -9.88 12.09 -11.29
N LEU A 125 -10.39 11.05 -11.94
CA LEU A 125 -11.84 10.83 -12.10
C LEU A 125 -12.46 10.40 -10.77
N VAL A 126 -11.84 9.43 -10.10
CA VAL A 126 -12.27 8.97 -8.77
C VAL A 126 -12.25 10.11 -7.76
N GLU A 127 -11.18 10.91 -7.71
CA GLU A 127 -11.08 12.05 -6.79
C GLU A 127 -12.18 13.10 -7.06
N ARG A 128 -12.49 13.37 -8.33
CA ARG A 128 -13.60 14.27 -8.69
C ARG A 128 -14.95 13.71 -8.25
N GLU A 129 -15.19 12.42 -8.44
CA GLU A 129 -16.41 11.75 -7.99
C GLU A 129 -16.53 11.77 -6.46
N VAL A 130 -15.46 11.44 -5.74
CA VAL A 130 -15.41 11.50 -4.28
C VAL A 130 -15.68 12.92 -3.79
N LYS A 131 -15.05 13.95 -4.39
CA LYS A 131 -15.33 15.35 -4.05
C LYS A 131 -16.79 15.73 -4.29
N LEU A 132 -17.41 15.26 -5.37
CA LEU A 132 -18.85 15.48 -5.62
C LEU A 132 -19.71 14.77 -4.58
N ARG A 133 -19.40 13.50 -4.24
CA ARG A 133 -20.10 12.75 -3.20
C ARG A 133 -19.92 13.36 -1.81
N GLU A 134 -18.73 13.87 -1.48
CA GLU A 134 -18.47 14.57 -0.21
C GLU A 134 -19.16 15.93 -0.14
N LYS A 135 -19.15 16.72 -1.23
CA LYS A 135 -19.95 17.94 -1.34
C LYS A 135 -21.44 17.62 -1.22
N GLN A 136 -21.89 16.56 -1.87
CA GLN A 136 -23.27 16.09 -1.72
C GLN A 136 -23.51 15.67 -0.28
N ARG A 137 -22.58 15.00 0.41
CA ARG A 137 -22.72 14.59 1.82
C ARG A 137 -22.67 15.77 2.79
N SER A 138 -21.93 16.84 2.48
CA SER A 138 -21.90 18.07 3.28
C SER A 138 -23.11 18.97 3.02
N GLN A 139 -23.64 18.97 1.78
CA GLN A 139 -24.90 19.62 1.42
C GLN A 139 -26.14 18.79 1.77
N SER A 140 -25.98 17.47 1.89
CA SER A 140 -26.91 16.55 2.56
C SER A 140 -26.85 16.94 4.01
N ARG A 141 -27.63 17.97 4.34
CA ARG A 141 -27.91 18.35 5.71
C ARG A 141 -28.08 17.05 6.49
N LEU A 142 -27.31 16.89 7.56
CA LEU A 142 -27.59 15.90 8.59
C LEU A 142 -29.11 15.84 8.77
N LEU A 143 -29.68 14.65 8.99
CA LEU A 143 -31.13 14.46 9.16
C LEU A 143 -31.76 15.41 10.21
N THR A 144 -30.97 16.15 10.98
CA THR A 144 -31.24 17.49 11.50
C THR A 144 -31.37 18.57 10.41
N ARG A 145 -32.38 18.47 9.53
CA ARG A 145 -32.90 19.67 8.88
C ARG A 145 -33.55 20.50 9.99
N TYR A 146 -32.86 21.52 10.49
CA TYR A 146 -33.50 22.64 11.20
C TYR A 146 -34.74 23.03 10.39
N LEU A 147 -35.93 22.92 10.98
CA LEU A 147 -37.19 23.27 10.36
C LEU A 147 -37.04 24.65 9.72
N PRO A 148 -37.07 24.77 8.38
CA PRO A 148 -37.12 26.07 7.74
C PRO A 148 -38.57 26.55 7.82
N MET A 149 -39.06 26.85 9.02
CA MET A 149 -40.32 27.55 9.20
C MET A 149 -40.13 28.69 10.18
N ARG A 150 -39.88 29.87 9.58
CA ARG A 150 -39.97 31.20 10.20
C ARG A 150 -41.38 31.77 10.04
N LYS A 151 -42.40 30.93 9.99
CA LYS A 151 -43.78 31.40 9.94
C LYS A 151 -44.38 31.26 11.33
N ASP A 152 -45.09 32.30 11.76
CA ASP A 152 -45.75 32.33 13.06
C ASP A 152 -46.88 31.28 13.17
N ASP A 153 -47.30 30.70 12.03
CA ASP A 153 -48.35 29.67 11.88
C ASP A 153 -47.85 28.21 11.92
N PHE A 154 -46.59 27.93 12.32
CA PHE A 154 -46.09 26.55 12.39
C PHE A 154 -46.99 25.65 13.26
N ASP A 155 -47.59 24.63 12.68
CA ASP A 155 -48.33 23.58 13.39
C ASP A 155 -47.45 22.34 13.58
N LEU A 156 -47.01 22.12 14.82
CA LEU A 156 -46.21 20.96 15.20
C LEU A 156 -47.00 19.65 15.06
N HIS A 157 -48.30 19.67 15.34
CA HIS A 157 -49.14 18.47 15.27
C HIS A 157 -49.23 17.98 13.82
N GLY A 158 -49.68 18.85 12.92
CA GLY A 158 -49.75 18.56 11.49
C GLY A 158 -48.38 18.26 10.87
N HIS A 159 -47.29 18.85 11.38
CA HIS A 159 -45.95 18.50 10.93
C HIS A 159 -45.56 17.05 11.25
N ILE A 160 -45.89 16.56 12.45
CA ILE A 160 -45.64 15.18 12.87
C ILE A 160 -46.49 14.20 12.05
N GLU A 161 -47.74 14.55 11.78
CA GLU A 161 -48.64 13.78 10.91
C GLU A 161 -48.14 13.70 9.47
N ALA A 162 -47.71 14.84 8.90
CA ALA A 162 -47.14 14.90 7.56
C ALA A 162 -45.83 14.11 7.44
N ALA A 163 -45.10 13.93 8.54
CA ALA A 163 -43.94 13.05 8.62
C ALA A 163 -44.31 11.55 8.69
N GLY A 164 -45.61 11.22 8.76
CA GLY A 164 -46.13 9.86 8.78
C GLY A 164 -46.30 9.25 10.18
N HIS A 165 -46.26 10.08 11.23
CA HIS A 165 -46.50 9.63 12.60
C HIS A 165 -47.93 9.96 13.04
N ASN A 166 -48.52 9.18 13.93
CA ASN A 166 -49.83 9.47 14.51
C ASN A 166 -49.67 9.90 15.98
N PRO A 167 -49.72 11.22 16.29
CA PRO A 167 -49.59 11.75 17.65
C PRO A 167 -50.58 11.13 18.65
N ASP A 168 -51.82 10.90 18.23
CA ASP A 168 -52.92 10.42 19.08
C ASP A 168 -52.69 8.99 19.60
N THR A 169 -51.93 8.18 18.85
CA THR A 169 -51.57 6.82 19.28
C THR A 169 -50.53 6.79 20.41
N CYS A 170 -49.96 7.93 20.77
CA CYS A 170 -48.81 8.02 21.66
C CYS A 170 -49.17 8.64 23.02
N PHE A 171 -49.82 7.87 23.89
CA PHE A 171 -50.33 8.35 25.20
C PHE A 171 -49.29 8.88 26.19
N HIS A 172 -47.99 8.60 25.96
CA HIS A 172 -46.91 9.10 26.81
C HIS A 172 -46.34 10.44 26.32
N LEU A 173 -46.87 10.98 25.22
CA LEU A 173 -46.52 12.29 24.67
C LEU A 173 -47.65 13.28 24.95
N ALA A 174 -47.28 14.49 25.36
CA ALA A 174 -48.15 15.65 25.40
C ALA A 174 -47.71 16.60 24.29
N ILE A 175 -48.55 16.75 23.27
CA ILE A 175 -48.27 17.55 22.08
C ILE A 175 -49.24 18.73 22.01
N THR A 176 -48.70 19.90 21.69
CA THR A 176 -49.43 21.12 21.33
C THR A 176 -48.87 21.65 20.02
N ASP A 177 -49.53 22.64 19.42
CA ASP A 177 -49.14 23.25 18.13
C ASP A 177 -47.68 23.74 18.10
N LYS A 178 -47.09 24.03 19.27
CA LYS A 178 -45.72 24.55 19.39
C LYS A 178 -44.81 23.74 20.31
N THR A 179 -45.33 22.77 21.08
CA THR A 179 -44.51 22.03 22.06
C THR A 179 -44.79 20.54 22.03
N CYS A 180 -43.76 19.72 22.22
CA CYS A 180 -43.88 18.27 22.36
C CYS A 180 -43.11 17.84 23.60
N ARG A 181 -43.76 17.10 24.49
CA ARG A 181 -43.21 16.72 25.79
C ARG A 181 -43.44 15.25 26.04
N GLY A 182 -42.46 14.58 26.64
CA GLY A 182 -42.60 13.16 26.92
C GLY A 182 -41.32 12.53 27.43
N PHE A 183 -41.42 11.27 27.83
CA PHE A 183 -40.24 10.52 28.25
C PHE A 183 -39.51 9.91 27.06
N LEU A 184 -38.21 10.18 26.96
CA LEU A 184 -37.31 9.47 26.05
C LEU A 184 -36.13 8.89 26.84
N VAL A 185 -35.50 7.88 26.27
CA VAL A 185 -34.27 7.29 26.81
C VAL A 185 -33.09 7.86 26.04
N LYS A 186 -32.16 8.51 26.76
CA LYS A 186 -30.94 9.04 26.16
C LYS A 186 -29.68 8.50 26.82
N MET A 187 -28.58 8.48 26.07
CA MET A 187 -27.27 8.15 26.61
C MET A 187 -26.73 9.30 27.48
N GLY A 188 -26.08 8.97 28.59
CA GLY A 188 -25.38 9.94 29.42
C GLY A 188 -24.08 10.44 28.79
N GLY A 189 -23.67 11.66 29.15
CA GLY A 189 -22.45 12.30 28.64
C GLY A 189 -21.19 11.67 29.23
N LYS A 190 -20.91 11.99 30.51
CA LYS A 190 -19.75 11.48 31.28
C LYS A 190 -19.80 9.96 31.49
N ILE A 191 -20.98 9.43 31.78
CA ILE A 191 -21.22 7.99 31.96
C ILE A 191 -22.17 7.56 30.86
N LYS A 192 -21.73 6.63 30.00
CA LYS A 192 -22.49 6.10 28.85
C LYS A 192 -23.59 5.12 29.26
N THR A 193 -24.47 5.56 30.16
CA THR A 193 -25.65 4.82 30.60
C THR A 193 -26.89 5.38 29.92
N TRP A 194 -27.80 4.51 29.51
CA TRP A 194 -29.10 4.89 29.00
C TRP A 194 -30.00 5.30 30.17
N LYS A 195 -30.49 6.54 30.18
CA LYS A 195 -31.34 7.08 31.24
C LYS A 195 -32.63 7.63 30.66
N LYS A 196 -33.76 7.27 31.29
CA LYS A 196 -35.06 7.90 31.03
C LYS A 196 -35.05 9.34 31.54
N ARG A 197 -35.46 10.28 30.68
CA ARG A 197 -35.55 11.73 30.98
C ARG A 197 -36.83 12.29 30.38
N TRP A 198 -37.40 13.29 31.06
CA TRP A 198 -38.55 14.02 30.54
C TRP A 198 -38.04 15.10 29.60
N PHE A 199 -38.33 14.99 28.32
CA PHE A 199 -37.94 15.95 27.30
C PHE A 199 -39.06 16.94 27.05
N VAL A 200 -38.67 18.18 26.78
CA VAL A 200 -39.56 19.27 26.38
C VAL A 200 -38.95 19.93 25.16
N PHE A 201 -39.59 19.72 24.01
CA PHE A 201 -39.35 20.48 22.80
C PHE A 201 -40.28 21.70 22.80
N ASP A 202 -39.70 22.88 22.62
CA ASP A 202 -40.41 24.15 22.53
C ASP A 202 -39.98 24.88 21.26
N GLN A 203 -40.90 24.99 20.31
CA GLN A 203 -40.67 25.64 19.03
C GLN A 203 -40.48 27.16 19.16
N ASN A 204 -41.21 27.81 20.07
CA ASN A 204 -41.16 29.26 20.25
C ASN A 204 -39.78 29.68 20.77
N ARG A 205 -39.25 28.91 21.73
CA ARG A 205 -37.93 29.13 22.30
C ARG A 205 -36.81 28.50 21.47
N ARG A 206 -37.16 27.64 20.51
CA ARG A 206 -36.23 26.82 19.71
C ARG A 206 -35.30 26.01 20.61
N THR A 207 -35.88 25.43 21.66
CA THR A 207 -35.15 24.67 22.68
C THR A 207 -35.62 23.23 22.74
N LEU A 208 -34.68 22.32 22.96
CA LEU A 208 -34.96 20.96 23.42
C LEU A 208 -34.29 20.82 24.79
N THR A 209 -35.08 20.84 25.86
CA THR A 209 -34.58 20.66 27.23
C THR A 209 -34.98 19.29 27.76
N TYR A 210 -34.26 18.81 28.77
CA TYR A 210 -34.66 17.60 29.49
C TYR A 210 -34.44 17.71 30.99
N TYR A 211 -35.25 16.98 31.74
CA TYR A 211 -35.25 16.95 33.19
C TYR A 211 -35.07 15.53 33.71
N SER A 212 -34.40 15.38 34.85
CA SER A 212 -34.37 14.11 35.59
C SER A 212 -35.78 13.75 36.02
N GLY A 213 -36.27 12.59 35.58
CA GLY A 213 -37.63 12.12 35.80
C GLY A 213 -37.89 11.63 37.23
N GLU A 214 -37.59 12.44 38.22
CA GLU A 214 -38.24 12.36 39.52
C GLU A 214 -39.27 13.48 39.52
N LEU A 215 -40.55 13.10 39.49
CA LEU A 215 -41.63 14.05 39.73
C LEU A 215 -41.32 14.75 41.06
N PRO A 216 -41.21 16.10 41.11
CA PRO A 216 -41.24 16.78 42.39
C PRO A 216 -42.65 16.54 42.94
N SER A 217 -42.75 15.70 43.97
CA SER A 217 -43.75 15.97 45.00
C SER A 217 -43.50 17.41 45.44
N CYS A 218 -44.41 18.29 45.05
CA CYS A 218 -44.45 19.70 45.42
C CYS A 218 -43.46 20.62 44.66
N TRP A 219 -44.04 21.53 43.86
CA TRP A 219 -43.63 22.92 43.67
C TRP A 219 -42.13 23.22 43.84
N GLY A 220 -41.33 22.86 42.84
CA GLY A 220 -39.91 23.25 42.80
C GLY A 220 -39.38 23.07 41.39
N PHE A 221 -38.95 24.17 40.77
CA PHE A 221 -38.43 24.20 39.40
C PHE A 221 -37.41 23.08 39.16
N PRO A 222 -37.57 22.24 38.13
CA PRO A 222 -36.59 21.22 37.84
C PRO A 222 -35.32 21.87 37.28
N CYS A 223 -34.16 21.53 37.86
CA CYS A 223 -32.85 21.95 37.38
C CYS A 223 -32.70 21.59 35.90
N SER A 224 -32.66 22.62 35.05
CA SER A 224 -32.44 22.46 33.62
C SER A 224 -30.99 22.03 33.40
N VAL A 225 -30.78 20.93 32.69
CA VAL A 225 -29.45 20.55 32.19
C VAL A 225 -29.45 20.88 30.71
N SER A 226 -28.68 21.91 30.34
CA SER A 226 -28.48 22.34 28.96
C SER A 226 -27.79 21.28 28.11
#